data_AF-X0Y7C6-F1
#
_entry.id   AF-X0Y7C6-F1
#
_cell.length_a   1.000
_cell.length_b   1.000
_cell.length_c   1.000
_cell.angle_alpha   90.00
_cell.angle_beta   90.00
_cell.angle_gamma   90.00
#
_symmetry.space_group_name_H-M   'P 1'
#
loop_
_entity.id
_entity.type
_entity.pdbx_description
1 polymer ?
#
loop_
_entity_poly.entity_id
_entity_poly.type
_entity_poly.pdbx_seq_one_letter_code
_entity_poly.pdbx_strand_id
1 'polypeptide(L)' 'MLLTIDIGNTEITLGVFEGEELRATWRLATRFHRVADEYAALLMKLLEHRS' A
#
# COMPACT_ATOMS: atom_id res chain seq x y z
N MET A 1 -1.46 -6.27 -13.49
CA MET A 1 -0.88 -5.42 -12.42
C MET A 1 -0.73 -6.25 -11.16
N LEU A 2 0.33 -6.03 -10.37
CA LEU A 2 0.64 -6.74 -9.13
C LEU A 2 0.78 -5.70 -8.00
N LEU A 3 0.04 -5.86 -6.91
CA LEU A 3 0.25 -5.09 -5.68
C LEU A 3 1.24 -5.85 -4.78
N THR A 4 2.32 -5.19 -4.39
CA THR A 4 3.30 -5.69 -3.42
C THR A 4 3.24 -4.85 -2.15
N ILE A 5 3.50 -5.50 -1.01
CA ILE A 5 3.50 -4.86 0.30
C ILE A 5 4.77 -5.32 1.03
N ASP A 6 5.58 -4.35 1.44
CA ASP A 6 6.75 -4.55 2.30
C ASP A 6 6.47 -3.93 3.67
N ILE A 7 6.54 -4.75 4.72
CA ILE A 7 6.13 -4.37 6.07
C ILE A 7 7.39 -4.26 6.95
N GLY A 8 7.85 -3.04 7.17
CA GLY A 8 8.91 -2.72 8.13
C GLY A 8 8.36 -2.29 9.49
N ASN A 9 9.26 -2.21 10.48
CA ASN A 9 8.90 -1.78 11.84
C ASN A 9 8.44 -0.32 11.91
N THR A 10 8.93 0.53 11.00
CA THR A 10 8.66 1.97 11.00
C THR A 10 7.78 2.39 9.84
N GLU A 11 7.98 1.79 8.67
CA GLU A 11 7.21 2.07 7.47
C GLU A 11 6.68 0.79 6.81
N ILE A 12 5.51 0.91 6.18
CA ILE A 12 4.93 -0.05 5.26
C ILE A 12 4.98 0.58 3.87
N THR A 13 5.62 -0.10 2.92
CA THR A 13 5.72 0.34 1.53
C THR A 13 4.80 -0.50 0.67
N LEU A 14 4.03 0.16 -0.20
CA LEU A 14 3.19 -0.50 -1.20
C LEU A 14 3.65 -0.14 -2.59
N GLY A 15 3.75 -1.14 -3.46
CA GLY A 15 4.11 -0.97 -4.87
C GLY A 15 3.05 -1.57 -5.77
N VAL A 16 2.66 -0.85 -6.84
CA VAL A 16 1.87 -1.45 -7.93
C VAL A 16 2.78 -1.60 -9.14
N PHE A 17 2.96 -2.83 -9.59
CA PHE A 17 3.78 -3.18 -10.73
C PHE A 17 2.92 -3.54 -11.95
N GLU A 18 3.39 -3.14 -13.13
CA GLU A 18 2.91 -3.65 -14.41
C GLU A 18 4.09 -4.31 -15.13
N GLY A 19 4.12 -5.65 -15.08
CA GLY A 19 5.32 -6.39 -15.46
C GLY A 19 6.47 -6.01 -14.52
N GLU A 20 7.57 -5.54 -15.09
CA GLU A 20 8.75 -5.09 -14.35
C GLU A 20 8.70 -3.59 -13.99
N GLU A 21 7.71 -2.84 -14.49
CA GLU A 21 7.60 -1.40 -14.25
C GLU A 21 6.84 -1.09 -12.95
N LEU A 22 7.45 -0.30 -12.07
CA LEU A 22 6.79 0.23 -10.88
C LEU A 22 5.88 1.39 -11.27
N ARG A 23 4.58 1.12 -11.37
CA ARG A 23 3.57 2.13 -11.72
C ARG A 23 3.29 3.07 -10.56
N ALA A 24 3.16 2.57 -9.34
CA ALA A 24 2.77 3.36 -8.17
C ALA A 24 3.55 2.96 -6.91
N THR A 25 3.75 3.92 -6.00
CA THR A 25 4.32 3.63 -4.68
C THR A 25 3.70 4.51 -3.62
N TRP A 26 3.37 3.91 -2.48
CA TRP A 26 2.93 4.62 -1.29
C TRP A 26 3.71 4.15 -0.07
N ARG A 27 3.86 5.06 0.89
CA ARG A 27 4.48 4.76 2.18
C ARG A 27 3.55 5.15 3.30
N LEU A 28 3.46 4.29 4.30
CA LEU A 28 2.68 4.53 5.50
C LEU A 28 3.54 4.28 6.72
N ALA A 29 3.33 5.07 7.77
CA ALA A 29 3.87 4.73 9.08
C ALA A 29 3.24 3.43 9.58
N THR A 30 4.10 2.51 10.03
CA THR A 30 3.67 1.27 10.70
C THR A 30 2.98 1.64 12.01
N ARG A 31 1.76 1.14 12.20
CA ARG A 31 0.99 1.36 13.44
C ARG A 31 0.49 0.03 13.96
N PHE A 32 0.98 -0.37 15.14
CA PHE A 32 0.66 -1.65 15.78
C PHE A 32 -0.83 -1.85 16.10
N HIS A 33 -1.58 -0.76 16.24
CA HIS A 33 -2.99 -0.80 16.67
C HIS A 33 -4.00 -0.69 15.52
N ARG A 34 -3.56 -0.77 14.25
CA ARG A 34 -4.51 -0.75 13.13
C ARG A 34 -5.23 -2.09 12.99
N VAL A 35 -6.54 -2.02 12.78
CA VAL A 35 -7.37 -3.18 12.47
C VAL A 35 -7.44 -3.41 10.95
N ALA A 36 -7.79 -4.63 10.54
CA ALA A 36 -7.83 -5.02 9.13
C ALA A 36 -8.70 -4.10 8.27
N ASP A 37 -9.87 -3.68 8.77
CA ASP A 37 -10.79 -2.81 8.05
C ASP A 37 -10.20 -1.42 7.78
N GLU A 38 -9.35 -0.91 8.67
CA GLU A 38 -8.66 0.37 8.48
C GLU A 38 -7.61 0.28 7.37
N TYR A 39 -6.93 -0.86 7.26
CA TYR A 39 -6.02 -1.11 6.14
C TYR A 39 -6.79 -1.23 4.83
N ALA A 40 -7.92 -1.94 4.81
CA ALA A 40 -8.75 -2.07 3.62
C ALA A 40 -9.26 -0.72 3.12
N ALA A 41 -9.85 0.10 4.00
CA ALA A 41 -10.36 1.43 3.65
C ALA A 41 -9.25 2.35 3.10
N LEU A 42 -8.06 2.27 3.68
CA LEU A 42 -6.91 3.05 3.25
C LEU A 42 -6.37 2.59 1.89
N LEU A 43 -6.24 1.28 1.69
CA LEU A 43 -5.82 0.69 0.41
C LEU A 43 -6.77 1.08 -0.71
N MET A 44 -8.08 0.96 -0.48
CA MET A 44 -9.11 1.35 -1.45
C MET A 44 -8.97 2.82 -1.85
N LYS A 45 -8.81 3.73 -0.89
CA LYS A 45 -8.59 5.15 -1.18
C LYS A 45 -7.31 5.42 -1.99
N LEU A 46 -6.22 4.72 -1.68
CA LEU A 46 -4.95 4.88 -2.40
C LEU A 46 -5.06 4.40 -3.86
N LEU A 47 -5.82 3.33 -4.10
CA LEU A 47 -6.04 2.77 -5.43
C LEU A 47 -7.07 3.57 -6.25
N GLU A 48 -8.10 4.14 -5.61
CA GLU A 48 -9.11 4.98 -6.27
C GLU A 48 -8.53 6.30 -6.78
N HIS A 49 -7.57 6.91 -6.08
CA HIS A 49 -6.98 8.19 -6.47
C HIS A 49 -6.10 8.15 -7.74
N ARG A 50 -6.08 7.03 -8.46
CA ARG A 50 -5.26 6.79 -9.65
C ARG A 50 -6.05 6.49 -10.93
N SER A 51 -7.37 6.69 -10.94
CA SER A 51 -8.21 6.66 -12.15
C SER A 51 -8.05 7.91 -13.01
#